data_AF-A0A2G4T3Q3-F1
#
_entry.id   AF-A0A2G4T3Q3-F1
#
_cell.length_a   1.000
_cell.length_b   1.000
_cell.length_c   1.000
_cell.angle_alpha   90.00
_cell.angle_beta   90.00
_cell.angle_gamma   90.00
#
_symmetry.space_group_name_H-M   'P 1'
#
loop_
_entity.id
_entity.type
_entity.pdbx_description
1 polymer ?
#
loop_
_entity_poly.entity_id
_entity_poly.type
_entity_poly.pdbx_seq_one_letter_code
_entity_poly.pdbx_strand_id
1 'polypeptide(L)'
;MSRLFNNILAFIIPIKLSDYDLSLYANLIRRHGGIVCSDQKRCDIIFTALKSPTRISRHTINHQIPIVDVEWIQICDRTHSLLPIESYVINIGSKTLWKELPKRVPDVVSQSDNILNLEFADIPPEKLIFEEKKDPLITYDEDEEEFDHSLAPGFINTKYACFRPTPYEPQFNRKLISLLLLIEKKRELAGEDVRSLSYRQAIAALKAYPRQIRSVREAEKIIGIGAKMKENIRQFLLIGTIEEAEELRYNEEFRTMKLFSSVFGVGAVTAKTWWDKGYRTLQQVLDYAKLTSTVRLGIQLFPHFCQLMNRTDVEEVIDIVKHELAQIDTDGIVTPVGGYRRGKLENADIDLIISTHTQSADGLIKKLTERLRQQGFLKHIVSHTGKTVKHSFRAEPILKNNFNDLELCICAVLQPSKGIFRQVDLVLAEPGQYVTAVLGWTGSRYYERTLRDFSKKEKSITINCQSVTLEDGVKKKKIYVESEEELYSILGVPHLDPKLRNC
;
A
#
# COMPACT_ATOMS: atom_id res chain seq x y z
N MET A 1 2.13 -19.67 8.94
CA MET A 1 2.25 -20.43 7.68
C MET A 1 2.90 -21.76 7.99
N SER A 2 2.34 -22.88 7.51
CA SER A 2 2.97 -24.20 7.63
C SER A 2 4.25 -24.23 6.80
N ARG A 3 5.40 -24.45 7.45
CA ARG A 3 6.70 -24.61 6.79
C ARG A 3 6.83 -26.06 6.27
N LEU A 4 6.06 -26.40 5.24
CA LEU A 4 5.99 -27.78 4.72
C LEU A 4 7.32 -28.27 4.14
N PHE A 5 8.13 -27.38 3.54
CA PHE A 5 9.41 -27.70 2.88
C PHE A 5 10.62 -27.12 3.62
N ASN A 6 10.53 -26.98 4.94
CA ASN A 6 11.54 -26.31 5.76
C ASN A 6 12.97 -26.83 5.48
N ASN A 7 13.83 -25.96 4.92
CA ASN A 7 15.24 -26.21 4.60
C ASN A 7 15.52 -27.28 3.53
N ILE A 8 14.53 -27.61 2.68
CA ILE A 8 14.74 -28.51 1.52
C ILE A 8 15.38 -27.72 0.38
N LEU A 9 16.54 -28.17 -0.11
CA LEU A 9 17.14 -27.66 -1.34
C LEU A 9 16.50 -28.35 -2.54
N ALA A 10 15.75 -27.61 -3.34
CA ALA A 10 14.97 -28.13 -4.45
C ALA A 10 15.53 -27.63 -5.79
N PHE A 11 15.70 -28.53 -6.76
CA PHE A 11 15.98 -28.15 -8.14
C PHE A 11 14.78 -28.48 -9.03
N ILE A 12 14.31 -27.55 -9.85
CA ILE A 12 13.21 -27.80 -10.79
C ILE A 12 13.81 -27.98 -12.19
N ILE A 13 13.54 -29.13 -12.83
CA ILE A 13 13.90 -29.34 -14.22
C ILE A 13 12.97 -28.48 -15.10
N PRO A 14 13.50 -27.51 -15.88
CA PRO A 14 12.67 -26.56 -16.63
C PRO A 14 11.96 -27.16 -17.86
N ILE A 15 12.31 -28.39 -18.25
CA ILE A 15 11.78 -29.02 -19.46
C ILE A 15 10.29 -29.33 -19.30
N LYS A 16 9.48 -28.90 -20.30
CA LYS A 16 7.99 -28.95 -20.33
C LYS A 16 7.29 -27.98 -19.37
N LEU A 17 8.00 -27.09 -18.71
CA LEU A 17 7.41 -26.04 -17.89
C LEU A 17 7.51 -24.71 -18.65
N SER A 18 6.45 -23.90 -18.62
CA SER A 18 6.54 -22.51 -19.04
C SER A 18 7.35 -21.68 -18.02
N ASP A 19 7.79 -20.48 -18.39
CA ASP A 19 8.44 -19.56 -17.45
C ASP A 19 7.53 -19.22 -16.25
N TYR A 20 6.21 -19.19 -16.50
CA TYR A 20 5.18 -19.07 -15.46
C TYR A 20 5.20 -20.28 -14.52
N ASP A 21 5.12 -21.50 -15.04
CA ASP A 21 5.08 -22.71 -14.21
C ASP A 21 6.35 -22.84 -13.36
N LEU A 22 7.51 -22.53 -13.95
CA LEU A 22 8.80 -22.53 -13.24
C LEU A 22 8.78 -21.55 -12.06
N SER A 23 8.31 -20.34 -12.31
CA SER A 23 8.18 -19.30 -11.29
C SER A 23 7.17 -19.70 -10.21
N LEU A 24 6.02 -20.26 -10.61
CA LEU A 24 5.00 -20.78 -9.72
C LEU A 24 5.57 -21.83 -8.77
N TYR A 25 6.12 -22.94 -9.28
CA TYR A 25 6.66 -24.00 -8.43
C TYR A 25 7.81 -23.53 -7.55
N ALA A 26 8.70 -22.69 -8.08
CA ALA A 26 9.78 -22.11 -7.31
C ALA A 26 9.24 -21.27 -6.13
N ASN A 27 8.17 -20.52 -6.36
CA ASN A 27 7.52 -19.71 -5.34
C ASN A 27 6.75 -20.57 -4.32
N LEU A 28 6.04 -21.62 -4.75
CA LEU A 28 5.37 -22.56 -3.84
C LEU A 28 6.40 -23.23 -2.90
N ILE A 29 7.56 -23.63 -3.43
CA ILE A 29 8.66 -24.20 -2.63
C ILE A 29 9.15 -23.19 -1.59
N ARG A 30 9.47 -21.96 -2.01
CA ARG A 30 9.95 -20.89 -1.11
C ARG A 30 8.92 -20.53 -0.04
N ARG A 31 7.65 -20.41 -0.40
CA ARG A 31 6.55 -20.06 0.52
C ARG A 31 6.42 -21.05 1.67
N HIS A 32 6.69 -22.33 1.43
CA HIS A 32 6.66 -23.37 2.46
C HIS A 32 8.02 -23.63 3.12
N GLY A 33 9.01 -22.76 2.92
CA GLY A 33 10.30 -22.81 3.62
C GLY A 33 11.40 -23.60 2.92
N GLY A 34 11.21 -23.97 1.65
CA GLY A 34 12.24 -24.60 0.82
C GLY A 34 13.13 -23.57 0.10
N ILE A 35 14.25 -24.02 -0.44
CA ILE A 35 15.25 -23.20 -1.13
C ILE A 35 15.41 -23.75 -2.54
N VAL A 36 15.17 -22.92 -3.56
CA VAL A 36 15.33 -23.34 -4.96
C VAL A 36 16.77 -23.14 -5.40
N CYS A 37 17.44 -24.20 -5.82
CA CYS A 37 18.83 -24.19 -6.28
C CYS A 37 18.92 -24.02 -7.80
N SER A 38 19.96 -23.30 -8.25
CA SER A 38 20.35 -23.22 -9.66
C SER A 38 21.29 -24.36 -10.09
N ASP A 39 21.90 -25.07 -9.14
CA ASP A 39 22.78 -26.21 -9.38
C ASP A 39 22.19 -27.50 -8.80
N GLN A 40 21.95 -28.48 -9.68
CA GLN A 40 21.40 -29.79 -9.32
C GLN A 40 22.34 -30.60 -8.40
N LYS A 41 23.64 -30.32 -8.38
CA LYS A 41 24.60 -31.04 -7.50
C LYS A 41 24.39 -30.72 -6.02
N ARG A 42 23.73 -29.61 -5.70
CA ARG A 42 23.56 -29.10 -4.33
C ARG A 42 22.14 -29.30 -3.80
N CYS A 43 21.25 -29.93 -4.55
CA CYS A 43 19.85 -30.11 -4.15
C CYS A 43 19.62 -31.44 -3.41
N ASP A 44 18.66 -31.42 -2.50
CA ASP A 44 18.16 -32.58 -1.76
C ASP A 44 17.04 -33.30 -2.55
N ILE A 45 16.27 -32.56 -3.37
CA ILE A 45 15.17 -33.09 -4.20
C ILE A 45 15.18 -32.44 -5.58
N ILE A 46 14.88 -33.24 -6.61
CA ILE A 46 14.62 -32.76 -7.97
C ILE A 46 13.12 -32.84 -8.27
N PHE A 47 12.52 -31.74 -8.72
CA PHE A 47 11.14 -31.69 -9.21
C PHE A 47 11.09 -31.64 -10.74
N THR A 48 10.14 -32.35 -11.35
CA THR A 48 9.96 -32.35 -12.82
C THR A 48 8.52 -32.60 -13.26
N ALA A 49 8.15 -32.06 -14.43
CA ALA A 49 6.93 -32.42 -15.15
C ALA A 49 7.14 -33.56 -16.17
N LEU A 50 8.38 -34.04 -16.33
CA LEU A 50 8.69 -35.18 -17.20
C LEU A 50 8.21 -36.49 -16.56
N LYS A 51 7.55 -37.35 -17.33
CA LYS A 51 7.07 -38.67 -16.85
C LYS A 51 7.89 -39.85 -17.37
N SER A 52 8.69 -39.65 -18.43
CA SER A 52 9.47 -40.72 -19.07
C SER A 52 10.84 -40.87 -18.40
N PRO A 53 11.17 -42.06 -17.84
CA PRO A 53 12.46 -42.29 -17.17
C PRO A 53 13.66 -41.96 -18.06
N THR A 54 13.64 -42.35 -19.34
CA THR A 54 14.71 -42.09 -20.29
C THR A 54 14.94 -40.59 -20.53
N ARG A 55 13.87 -39.78 -20.51
CA ARG A 55 13.98 -38.32 -20.66
C ARG A 55 14.46 -37.66 -19.39
N ILE A 56 13.98 -38.11 -18.24
CA ILE A 56 14.43 -37.62 -16.92
C ILE A 56 15.93 -37.86 -16.79
N SER A 57 16.42 -39.06 -17.09
CA SER A 57 17.84 -39.41 -16.96
C SER A 57 18.77 -38.51 -17.79
N ARG A 58 18.31 -37.96 -18.93
CA ARG A 58 19.09 -37.02 -19.75
C ARG A 58 19.24 -35.63 -19.13
N HIS A 59 18.36 -35.28 -18.20
CA HIS A 59 18.29 -33.96 -17.55
C HIS A 59 18.59 -34.04 -16.05
N THR A 60 19.14 -35.16 -15.59
CA THR A 60 19.54 -35.37 -14.19
C THR A 60 20.99 -35.81 -14.12
N ILE A 61 21.79 -35.06 -13.36
CA ILE A 61 23.22 -35.32 -13.12
C ILE A 61 23.40 -36.27 -11.94
N ASN A 62 22.56 -36.15 -10.91
CA ASN A 62 22.59 -36.99 -9.71
C ASN A 62 21.34 -37.87 -9.64
N HIS A 63 21.52 -39.18 -9.84
CA HIS A 63 20.44 -40.18 -9.76
C HIS A 63 20.27 -40.79 -8.36
N GLN A 64 21.07 -40.34 -7.37
CA GLN A 64 21.01 -40.85 -6.00
C GLN A 64 20.11 -40.01 -5.08
N ILE A 65 19.52 -38.93 -5.61
CA ILE A 65 18.55 -38.09 -4.90
C ILE A 65 17.15 -38.29 -5.48
N PRO A 66 16.10 -38.07 -4.68
CA PRO A 66 14.74 -38.25 -5.15
C PRO A 66 14.34 -37.33 -6.30
N ILE A 67 13.62 -37.90 -7.27
CA ILE A 67 13.01 -37.18 -8.38
C ILE A 67 11.50 -37.28 -8.23
N VAL A 68 10.83 -36.15 -8.16
CA VAL A 68 9.43 -36.03 -7.72
C VAL A 68 8.63 -35.23 -8.73
N ASP A 69 7.37 -35.59 -8.88
CA ASP A 69 6.42 -34.85 -9.69
C ASP A 69 6.18 -33.43 -9.16
N VAL A 70 6.18 -32.42 -10.03
CA VAL A 70 5.84 -31.04 -9.64
C VAL A 70 4.42 -30.90 -9.09
N GLU A 71 3.50 -31.78 -9.49
CA GLU A 71 2.11 -31.79 -9.03
C GLU A 71 2.00 -31.95 -7.51
N TRP A 72 2.93 -32.69 -6.89
CA TRP A 72 2.97 -32.89 -5.43
C TRP A 72 3.04 -31.57 -4.66
N ILE A 73 3.78 -30.58 -5.19
CA ILE A 73 3.94 -29.25 -4.57
C ILE A 73 2.58 -28.53 -4.50
N GLN A 74 1.80 -28.59 -5.57
CA GLN A 74 0.49 -27.95 -5.66
C GLN A 74 -0.53 -28.63 -4.73
N ILE A 75 -0.50 -29.96 -4.62
CA ILE A 75 -1.43 -30.68 -3.76
C ILE A 75 -1.08 -30.43 -2.28
N CYS A 76 0.20 -30.42 -1.91
CA CYS A 76 0.63 -30.06 -0.56
C CYS A 76 0.23 -28.64 -0.18
N ASP A 77 0.33 -27.69 -1.12
CA ASP A 77 -0.15 -26.32 -0.90
C ASP A 77 -1.67 -26.29 -0.68
N ARG A 78 -2.44 -26.87 -1.61
CA ARG A 78 -3.91 -26.86 -1.59
C ARG A 78 -4.48 -27.49 -0.32
N THR A 79 -3.86 -28.57 0.14
CA THR A 79 -4.28 -29.30 1.35
C THR A 79 -3.68 -28.74 2.64
N HIS A 80 -2.74 -27.79 2.53
CA HIS A 80 -1.93 -27.26 3.63
C HIS A 80 -1.24 -28.33 4.48
N SER A 81 -0.97 -29.50 3.88
CA SER A 81 -0.41 -30.68 4.57
C SER A 81 0.71 -31.30 3.73
N LEU A 82 1.73 -31.85 4.39
CA LEU A 82 2.79 -32.58 3.70
C LEU A 82 2.27 -33.98 3.38
N LEU A 83 1.98 -34.23 2.11
CA LEU A 83 1.54 -35.55 1.66
C LEU A 83 2.74 -36.51 1.55
N PRO A 84 2.53 -37.83 1.73
CA PRO A 84 3.56 -38.83 1.49
C PRO A 84 4.17 -38.66 0.10
N ILE A 85 5.46 -38.36 0.06
CA ILE A 85 6.18 -38.03 -1.17
C ILE A 85 6.42 -39.26 -2.03
N GLU A 86 6.43 -40.45 -1.43
CA GLU A 86 6.73 -41.74 -2.03
C GLU A 86 5.80 -42.05 -3.21
N SER A 87 4.52 -41.65 -3.09
CA SER A 87 3.51 -41.84 -4.14
C SER A 87 3.74 -40.98 -5.38
N TYR A 88 4.64 -40.00 -5.30
CA TYR A 88 4.94 -39.01 -6.35
C TYR A 88 6.37 -39.10 -6.86
N VAL A 89 7.14 -40.08 -6.36
CA VAL A 89 8.53 -40.31 -6.76
C VAL A 89 8.58 -41.08 -8.07
N ILE A 90 9.34 -40.57 -9.02
CA ILE A 90 9.49 -41.16 -10.34
C ILE A 90 10.71 -42.09 -10.35
N ASN A 91 10.45 -43.39 -10.50
CA ASN A 91 11.51 -44.40 -10.50
C ASN A 91 12.26 -44.44 -11.84
N ILE A 92 13.58 -44.26 -11.78
CA ILE A 92 14.47 -44.23 -12.95
C ILE A 92 15.45 -45.41 -13.02
N GLY A 93 15.20 -46.50 -12.28
CA GLY A 93 15.87 -47.79 -12.49
C GLY A 93 17.14 -48.06 -11.67
N SER A 94 17.50 -47.18 -10.72
CA SER A 94 18.49 -47.46 -9.67
C SER A 94 17.83 -47.24 -8.31
N LYS A 95 18.09 -48.13 -7.33
CA LYS A 95 17.49 -48.11 -5.98
C LYS A 95 17.46 -46.70 -5.39
N THR A 96 16.32 -46.02 -5.48
CA THR A 96 16.10 -44.71 -4.87
C THR A 96 15.97 -44.92 -3.37
N LEU A 97 17.03 -44.61 -2.62
CA LEU A 97 17.01 -44.62 -1.17
C LEU A 97 16.42 -43.29 -0.69
N TRP A 98 15.11 -43.26 -0.43
CA TRP A 98 14.58 -42.25 0.47
C TRP A 98 15.08 -42.56 1.88
N LYS A 99 15.90 -41.68 2.42
CA LYS A 99 16.12 -41.54 3.87
C LYS A 99 15.47 -40.23 4.28
N GLU A 100 14.91 -40.19 5.48
CA GLU A 100 14.20 -39.03 6.05
C GLU A 100 14.87 -37.69 5.69
N LEU A 101 14.04 -36.68 5.39
CA LEU A 101 14.50 -35.34 5.02
C LEU A 101 15.54 -34.82 6.04
N PRO A 102 16.69 -34.31 5.59
CA PRO A 102 17.73 -33.83 6.50
C PRO A 102 17.21 -32.65 7.34
N LYS A 103 17.14 -32.84 8.67
CA LYS A 103 16.86 -31.76 9.63
C LYS A 103 18.08 -30.86 9.75
N ARG A 104 18.22 -29.86 8.87
CA ARG A 104 19.21 -28.79 9.07
C ARG A 104 18.71 -27.83 10.14
N VAL A 105 19.48 -27.68 11.22
CA VAL A 105 19.28 -26.65 12.25
C VAL A 105 19.56 -25.28 11.60
N PRO A 106 18.74 -24.25 11.82
CA PRO A 106 18.96 -22.94 11.20
C PRO A 106 20.31 -22.37 11.65
N ASP A 107 21.14 -21.96 10.70
CA ASP A 107 22.11 -20.91 10.97
C ASP A 107 21.30 -19.66 11.34
N VAL A 108 21.57 -19.12 12.52
CA VAL A 108 21.05 -17.83 12.95
C VAL A 108 21.71 -16.79 12.06
N VAL A 109 21.09 -16.50 10.92
CA VAL A 109 21.39 -15.28 10.17
C VAL A 109 21.06 -14.14 11.12
N SER A 110 22.10 -13.43 11.58
CA SER A 110 21.90 -12.21 12.35
C SER A 110 21.16 -11.23 11.45
N GLN A 111 19.84 -11.14 11.61
CA GLN A 111 19.10 -10.03 11.06
C GLN A 111 19.73 -8.78 11.65
N SER A 112 20.39 -7.97 10.81
CA SER A 112 20.77 -6.65 11.25
C SER A 112 19.47 -5.93 11.57
N ASP A 113 19.21 -5.64 12.85
CA ASP A 113 18.02 -4.88 13.30
C ASP A 113 17.97 -3.46 12.69
N ASN A 114 19.02 -3.06 11.96
CA ASN A 114 19.07 -1.80 11.25
C ASN A 114 18.36 -1.90 9.89
N ILE A 115 17.13 -1.36 9.84
CA ILE A 115 16.31 -1.24 8.63
C ILE A 115 17.03 -0.58 7.44
N LEU A 116 18.07 0.23 7.70
CA LEU A 116 18.84 0.89 6.64
C LEU A 116 19.72 -0.09 5.84
N ASN A 117 20.12 -1.21 6.45
CA ASN A 117 20.98 -2.24 5.86
C ASN A 117 20.22 -3.45 5.33
N LEU A 118 18.89 -3.52 5.51
CA LEU A 118 18.13 -4.71 5.14
C LEU A 118 18.25 -4.99 3.63
N GLU A 119 18.86 -6.12 3.32
CA GLU A 119 18.92 -6.65 1.96
C GLU A 119 17.64 -7.42 1.63
N PHE A 120 17.14 -7.27 0.40
CA PHE A 120 15.84 -7.82 -0.01
C PHE A 120 15.73 -9.34 -0.01
N ALA A 121 16.87 -10.03 -0.04
CA ALA A 121 16.95 -11.49 -0.04
C ALA A 121 16.32 -12.12 1.22
N ASP A 122 16.35 -11.41 2.35
CA ASP A 122 15.94 -11.94 3.67
C ASP A 122 14.63 -11.33 4.20
N ILE A 123 14.05 -10.35 3.49
CA ILE A 123 12.81 -9.69 3.89
C ILE A 123 11.62 -10.55 3.41
N PRO A 124 10.57 -10.76 4.23
CA PRO A 124 9.38 -11.49 3.80
C PRO A 124 8.72 -10.84 2.56
N PRO A 125 7.99 -11.63 1.75
CA PRO A 125 7.25 -11.10 0.61
C PRO A 125 6.28 -10.00 1.03
N GLU A 126 5.96 -9.13 0.09
CA GLU A 126 4.98 -8.07 0.33
C GLU A 126 3.67 -8.65 0.87
N LYS A 127 3.23 -8.12 2.02
CA LYS A 127 2.02 -8.59 2.70
C LYS A 127 0.79 -8.01 2.01
N LEU A 128 -0.23 -8.84 1.82
CA LEU A 128 -1.53 -8.35 1.37
C LEU A 128 -2.21 -7.56 2.50
N ILE A 129 -2.75 -6.39 2.15
CA ILE A 129 -3.35 -5.46 3.12
C ILE A 129 -4.60 -6.08 3.76
N PHE A 130 -5.41 -6.79 2.95
CA PHE A 130 -6.61 -7.49 3.39
C PHE A 130 -6.51 -8.97 2.99
N GLU A 131 -6.46 -9.83 4.00
CA GLU A 131 -6.54 -11.28 3.81
C GLU A 131 -8.00 -11.73 3.60
N GLU A 132 -8.18 -12.86 2.92
CA GLU A 132 -9.49 -13.51 2.84
C GLU A 132 -9.94 -13.93 4.25
N LYS A 133 -11.17 -13.57 4.62
CA LYS A 133 -11.83 -14.28 5.72
C LYS A 133 -12.06 -15.71 5.23
N LYS A 134 -12.09 -16.69 6.14
CA LYS A 134 -12.50 -18.08 5.83
C LYS A 134 -13.99 -18.11 5.45
N ASP A 135 -14.35 -17.46 4.35
CA ASP A 135 -15.65 -17.61 3.70
C ASP A 135 -15.52 -18.72 2.66
N PRO A 136 -16.57 -19.52 2.45
CA PRO A 136 -16.55 -20.61 1.50
C PRO A 136 -16.24 -20.08 0.09
N LEU A 137 -15.21 -20.67 -0.53
CA LEU A 137 -14.88 -20.49 -1.94
C LEU A 137 -16.15 -20.69 -2.76
N ILE A 138 -16.63 -19.63 -3.40
CA ILE A 138 -17.69 -19.74 -4.40
C ILE A 138 -17.03 -20.43 -5.60
N THR A 139 -17.47 -21.65 -5.90
CA THR A 139 -17.08 -22.37 -7.10
C THR A 139 -17.54 -21.58 -8.31
N TYR A 140 -16.58 -21.20 -9.15
CA TYR A 140 -16.83 -20.64 -10.47
C TYR A 140 -17.35 -21.74 -11.37
N ASP A 141 -18.61 -21.68 -11.77
CA ASP A 141 -19.17 -22.53 -12.83
C ASP A 141 -19.47 -21.63 -14.05
N GLU A 142 -18.78 -21.89 -15.15
CA GLU A 142 -18.81 -21.04 -16.35
C GLU A 142 -20.10 -21.26 -17.19
N ASP A 143 -20.84 -22.32 -16.87
CA ASP A 143 -21.92 -22.92 -17.67
C ASP A 143 -23.33 -22.86 -17.03
N GLU A 144 -23.53 -22.20 -15.88
CA GLU A 144 -24.88 -22.01 -15.32
C GLU A 144 -25.64 -20.89 -16.05
N GLU A 145 -26.47 -21.27 -17.04
CA GLU A 145 -27.42 -20.36 -17.72
C GLU A 145 -28.45 -19.69 -16.77
N GLU A 146 -28.56 -20.14 -15.52
CA GLU A 146 -29.45 -19.58 -14.49
C GLU A 146 -28.80 -18.51 -13.58
N PHE A 147 -27.53 -18.16 -13.78
CA PHE A 147 -26.85 -17.25 -12.84
C PHE A 147 -27.25 -15.77 -13.06
N ASP A 148 -27.85 -15.14 -12.04
CA ASP A 148 -28.15 -13.71 -12.06
C ASP A 148 -26.86 -12.85 -12.06
N HIS A 149 -26.54 -12.32 -13.23
CA HIS A 149 -25.42 -11.40 -13.45
C HIS A 149 -25.77 -9.93 -13.16
N SER A 150 -26.89 -9.63 -12.49
CA SER A 150 -27.23 -8.26 -12.08
C SER A 150 -26.20 -7.68 -11.11
N LEU A 151 -26.18 -6.35 -11.01
CA LEU A 151 -25.41 -5.70 -9.95
C LEU A 151 -26.08 -5.97 -8.60
N ALA A 152 -25.28 -6.05 -7.55
CA ALA A 152 -25.76 -6.25 -6.21
C ALA A 152 -26.83 -5.19 -5.82
N PRO A 153 -27.97 -5.60 -5.24
CA PRO A 153 -29.01 -4.67 -4.82
C PRO A 153 -28.44 -3.57 -3.91
N GLY A 154 -28.84 -2.33 -4.15
CA GLY A 154 -28.39 -1.17 -3.37
C GLY A 154 -27.00 -0.63 -3.72
N PHE A 155 -26.27 -1.24 -4.66
CA PHE A 155 -24.99 -0.69 -5.12
C PHE A 155 -25.18 0.61 -5.93
N ILE A 156 -24.57 1.69 -5.47
CA ILE A 156 -24.60 2.99 -6.16
C ILE A 156 -23.55 2.99 -7.26
N ASN A 157 -23.95 2.52 -8.44
CA ASN A 157 -23.08 2.41 -9.61
C ASN A 157 -22.91 3.77 -10.31
N THR A 158 -21.87 4.52 -9.92
CA THR A 158 -21.56 5.84 -10.47
C THR A 158 -20.04 6.02 -10.61
N LYS A 159 -19.59 6.99 -11.40
CA LYS A 159 -18.16 7.36 -11.47
C LYS A 159 -17.68 8.19 -10.27
N TYR A 160 -18.61 8.80 -9.52
CA TYR A 160 -18.32 9.71 -8.42
C TYR A 160 -18.28 8.98 -7.07
N ALA A 161 -17.09 8.76 -6.52
CA ALA A 161 -16.93 8.03 -5.26
C ALA A 161 -17.52 8.77 -4.05
N CYS A 162 -17.74 10.09 -4.14
CA CYS A 162 -18.42 10.88 -3.11
C CYS A 162 -19.90 10.50 -2.87
N PHE A 163 -20.49 9.67 -3.72
CA PHE A 163 -21.83 9.09 -3.50
C PHE A 163 -21.78 7.68 -2.90
N ARG A 164 -20.59 7.06 -2.81
CA ARG A 164 -20.44 5.68 -2.35
C ARG A 164 -19.87 5.64 -0.92
N PRO A 165 -20.64 5.17 0.07
CA PRO A 165 -20.08 4.91 1.39
C PRO A 165 -19.05 3.77 1.28
N THR A 166 -17.79 4.10 1.53
CA THR A 166 -16.65 3.18 1.35
C THR A 166 -15.89 3.01 2.68
N PRO A 167 -16.07 1.89 3.40
CA PRO A 167 -15.45 1.68 4.71
C PRO A 167 -13.92 1.54 4.59
N TYR A 168 -13.17 1.71 5.69
CA TYR A 168 -11.72 1.48 5.67
C TYR A 168 -11.39 0.04 5.26
N GLU A 169 -11.99 -0.92 5.94
CA GLU A 169 -11.81 -2.34 5.69
C GLU A 169 -12.99 -2.85 4.83
N PRO A 170 -12.73 -3.41 3.63
CA PRO A 170 -13.78 -3.95 2.79
C PRO A 170 -14.46 -5.16 3.45
N GLN A 171 -15.78 -5.20 3.35
CA GLN A 171 -16.56 -6.36 3.77
C GLN A 171 -16.36 -7.56 2.82
N PHE A 172 -16.29 -7.29 1.52
CA PHE A 172 -16.17 -8.29 0.45
C PHE A 172 -14.97 -8.00 -0.48
N ASN A 173 -14.63 -8.95 -1.36
CA ASN A 173 -13.58 -8.79 -2.38
C ASN A 173 -12.18 -8.48 -1.82
N ARG A 174 -11.91 -8.87 -0.56
CA ARG A 174 -10.74 -8.44 0.22
C ARG A 174 -9.40 -8.77 -0.45
N LYS A 175 -9.20 -10.03 -0.82
CA LYS A 175 -7.96 -10.48 -1.47
C LYS A 175 -7.82 -9.89 -2.87
N LEU A 176 -8.89 -9.88 -3.66
CA LEU A 176 -8.93 -9.22 -4.98
C LEU A 176 -8.48 -7.74 -4.87
N ILE A 177 -9.07 -6.99 -3.94
CA ILE A 177 -8.71 -5.59 -3.68
C ILE A 177 -7.22 -5.47 -3.30
N SER A 178 -6.71 -6.34 -2.43
CA SER A 178 -5.30 -6.32 -2.04
C SER A 178 -4.34 -6.58 -3.21
N LEU A 179 -4.67 -7.52 -4.09
CA LEU A 179 -3.89 -7.82 -5.27
C LEU A 179 -3.92 -6.63 -6.26
N LEU A 180 -5.08 -6.02 -6.46
CA LEU A 180 -5.21 -4.83 -7.31
C LEU A 180 -4.46 -3.62 -6.73
N LEU A 181 -4.42 -3.45 -5.40
CA LEU A 181 -3.62 -2.40 -4.73
C LEU A 181 -2.11 -2.56 -5.00
N LEU A 182 -1.60 -3.79 -5.07
CA LEU A 182 -0.20 -4.03 -5.43
C LEU A 182 0.08 -3.58 -6.87
N ILE A 183 -0.80 -3.93 -7.81
CA ILE A 183 -0.64 -3.53 -9.21
C ILE A 183 -0.79 -2.01 -9.34
N GLU A 184 -1.74 -1.39 -8.65
CA GLU A 184 -1.88 0.08 -8.61
C GLU A 184 -0.60 0.76 -8.15
N LYS A 185 0.04 0.22 -7.09
CA LYS A 185 1.31 0.74 -6.58
C LYS A 185 2.46 0.57 -7.59
N LYS A 186 2.50 -0.55 -8.33
CA LYS A 186 3.48 -0.74 -9.42
C LYS A 186 3.32 0.35 -10.48
N ARG A 187 2.08 0.66 -10.89
CA ARG A 187 1.80 1.71 -11.87
C ARG A 187 2.22 3.09 -11.37
N GLU A 188 1.97 3.40 -10.09
CA GLU A 188 2.42 4.65 -9.47
C GLU A 188 3.96 4.77 -9.50
N LEU A 189 4.67 3.71 -9.10
CA LEU A 189 6.14 3.68 -9.11
C LEU A 189 6.74 3.74 -10.52
N ALA A 190 6.02 3.27 -11.53
CA ALA A 190 6.39 3.39 -12.93
C ALA A 190 6.06 4.77 -13.55
N GLY A 191 5.44 5.69 -12.80
CA GLY A 191 4.95 6.97 -13.32
C GLY A 191 3.77 6.85 -14.29
N GLU A 192 3.07 5.71 -14.28
CA GLU A 192 1.92 5.43 -15.14
C GLU A 192 0.63 5.96 -14.52
N ASP A 193 0.55 7.29 -14.28
CA ASP A 193 -0.52 7.93 -13.51
C ASP A 193 -1.93 7.62 -14.00
N VAL A 194 -2.13 7.58 -15.33
CA VAL A 194 -3.44 7.27 -15.93
C VAL A 194 -3.85 5.83 -15.61
N ARG A 195 -2.91 4.89 -15.70
CA ARG A 195 -3.18 3.49 -15.39
C ARG A 195 -3.39 3.30 -13.90
N SER A 196 -2.53 3.87 -13.06
CA SER A 196 -2.70 3.89 -11.60
C SER A 196 -4.08 4.42 -11.22
N LEU A 197 -4.52 5.52 -11.84
CA LEU A 197 -5.86 6.05 -11.64
C LEU A 197 -6.93 5.03 -11.99
N SER A 198 -6.88 4.38 -13.17
CA SER A 198 -7.87 3.35 -13.54
C SER A 198 -7.98 2.22 -12.51
N TYR A 199 -6.86 1.74 -11.96
CA TYR A 199 -6.89 0.76 -10.86
C TYR A 199 -7.58 1.35 -9.63
N ARG A 200 -7.25 2.60 -9.25
CA ARG A 200 -7.89 3.28 -8.11
C ARG A 200 -9.40 3.42 -8.27
N GLN A 201 -9.89 3.73 -9.48
CA GLN A 201 -11.33 3.80 -9.78
C GLN A 201 -12.00 2.44 -9.55
N ALA A 202 -11.41 1.36 -10.08
CA ALA A 202 -11.93 0.01 -9.93
C ALA A 202 -11.90 -0.47 -8.46
N ILE A 203 -10.79 -0.24 -7.75
CA ILE A 203 -10.63 -0.58 -6.33
C ILE A 203 -11.69 0.15 -5.50
N ALA A 204 -11.90 1.45 -5.71
CA ALA A 204 -12.91 2.21 -5.00
C ALA A 204 -14.32 1.65 -5.20
N ALA A 205 -14.65 1.22 -6.42
CA ALA A 205 -15.95 0.62 -6.73
C ALA A 205 -16.10 -0.76 -6.07
N LEU A 206 -15.09 -1.63 -6.19
CA LEU A 206 -15.08 -2.97 -5.61
C LEU A 206 -15.12 -2.95 -4.08
N LYS A 207 -14.48 -1.96 -3.47
CA LYS A 207 -14.43 -1.79 -2.02
C LYS A 207 -15.79 -1.39 -1.41
N ALA A 208 -16.59 -0.63 -2.16
CA ALA A 208 -17.96 -0.29 -1.81
C ALA A 208 -19.00 -1.32 -2.29
N TYR A 209 -18.57 -2.37 -3.00
CA TYR A 209 -19.47 -3.34 -3.58
C TYR A 209 -20.05 -4.26 -2.49
N PRO A 210 -21.38 -4.39 -2.35
CA PRO A 210 -22.00 -4.97 -1.16
C PRO A 210 -22.12 -6.51 -1.20
N ARG A 211 -21.33 -7.18 -2.05
CA ARG A 211 -21.18 -8.64 -2.06
C ARG A 211 -19.86 -9.07 -2.71
N GLN A 212 -19.52 -10.35 -2.62
CA GLN A 212 -18.44 -10.93 -3.44
C GLN A 212 -18.83 -10.88 -4.92
N ILE A 213 -17.90 -10.45 -5.77
CA ILE A 213 -18.04 -10.58 -7.22
C ILE A 213 -18.12 -12.06 -7.56
N ARG A 214 -19.15 -12.44 -8.32
CA ARG A 214 -19.42 -13.84 -8.66
C ARG A 214 -19.05 -14.17 -10.08
N SER A 215 -19.14 -13.20 -10.99
CA SER A 215 -18.82 -13.43 -12.40
C SER A 215 -18.18 -12.21 -13.07
N VAL A 216 -17.51 -12.48 -14.19
CA VAL A 216 -16.93 -11.44 -15.05
C VAL A 216 -18.02 -10.56 -15.68
N ARG A 217 -19.18 -11.16 -16.04
CA ARG A 217 -20.35 -10.47 -16.61
C ARG A 217 -21.02 -9.53 -15.61
N GLU A 218 -21.00 -9.86 -14.32
CA GLU A 218 -21.41 -8.95 -13.26
C GLU A 218 -20.41 -7.79 -13.13
N ALA A 219 -19.12 -8.12 -13.04
CA ALA A 219 -18.07 -7.12 -12.82
C ALA A 219 -18.01 -6.06 -13.94
N GLU A 220 -18.19 -6.44 -15.21
CA GLU A 220 -18.13 -5.49 -16.32
C GLU A 220 -19.28 -4.45 -16.32
N LYS A 221 -20.35 -4.68 -15.55
CA LYS A 221 -21.43 -3.69 -15.37
C LYS A 221 -21.07 -2.60 -14.36
N ILE A 222 -20.02 -2.77 -13.57
CA ILE A 222 -19.56 -1.79 -12.57
C ILE A 222 -18.79 -0.67 -13.27
N ILE A 223 -19.25 0.57 -13.09
CA ILE A 223 -18.57 1.76 -13.62
C ILE A 223 -17.19 1.88 -12.96
N GLY A 224 -16.16 1.92 -13.80
CA GLY A 224 -14.75 1.91 -13.39
C GLY A 224 -14.03 0.60 -13.68
N ILE A 225 -14.76 -0.49 -14.00
CA ILE A 225 -14.17 -1.76 -14.42
C ILE A 225 -13.99 -1.79 -15.95
N GLY A 226 -12.78 -1.46 -16.39
CA GLY A 226 -12.38 -1.55 -17.80
C GLY A 226 -11.81 -2.92 -18.20
N ALA A 227 -11.44 -3.07 -19.48
CA ALA A 227 -10.99 -4.35 -20.07
C ALA A 227 -9.86 -5.05 -19.29
N LYS A 228 -8.82 -4.32 -18.86
CA LYS A 228 -7.73 -4.91 -18.08
C LYS A 228 -8.16 -5.36 -16.68
N MET A 229 -9.08 -4.63 -16.05
CA MET A 229 -9.61 -5.00 -14.73
C MET A 229 -10.54 -6.21 -14.85
N LYS A 230 -11.30 -6.29 -15.94
CA LYS A 230 -12.08 -7.48 -16.30
C LYS A 230 -11.21 -8.73 -16.40
N GLU A 231 -10.07 -8.62 -17.07
CA GLU A 231 -9.11 -9.73 -17.20
C GLU A 231 -8.52 -10.13 -15.83
N ASN A 232 -8.09 -9.16 -15.03
CA ASN A 232 -7.59 -9.44 -13.68
C ASN A 232 -8.66 -10.11 -12.79
N ILE A 233 -9.92 -9.69 -12.88
CA ILE A 233 -11.04 -10.30 -12.15
C ILE A 233 -11.31 -11.72 -12.64
N ARG A 234 -11.28 -11.95 -13.96
CA ARG A 234 -11.39 -13.30 -14.54
C ARG A 234 -10.33 -14.23 -13.97
N GLN A 235 -9.06 -13.82 -14.00
CA GLN A 235 -7.96 -14.60 -13.42
C GLN A 235 -8.22 -14.87 -11.93
N PHE A 236 -8.60 -13.84 -11.17
CA PHE A 236 -8.90 -14.01 -9.75
C PHE A 236 -10.03 -15.01 -9.49
N LEU A 237 -11.12 -14.99 -10.27
CA LEU A 237 -12.23 -15.93 -10.11
C LEU A 237 -11.84 -17.36 -10.50
N LEU A 238 -10.99 -17.54 -11.51
CA LEU A 238 -10.54 -18.86 -11.98
C LEU A 238 -9.55 -19.54 -11.04
N ILE A 239 -8.54 -18.78 -10.56
CA ILE A 239 -7.39 -19.36 -9.84
C ILE A 239 -7.19 -18.77 -8.43
N GLY A 240 -8.08 -17.89 -7.97
CA GLY A 240 -8.01 -17.28 -6.63
C GLY A 240 -6.89 -16.25 -6.45
N THR A 241 -6.21 -15.85 -7.52
CA THR A 241 -5.10 -14.86 -7.50
C THR A 241 -4.97 -14.13 -8.84
N ILE A 242 -4.09 -13.13 -8.89
CA ILE A 242 -3.68 -12.43 -10.10
C ILE A 242 -2.17 -12.62 -10.23
N GLU A 243 -1.72 -13.27 -11.30
CA GLU A 243 -0.32 -13.62 -11.54
C GLU A 243 0.61 -12.42 -11.36
N GLU A 244 0.32 -11.31 -12.04
CA GLU A 244 1.11 -10.08 -11.93
C GLU A 244 1.21 -9.58 -10.48
N ALA A 245 0.15 -9.70 -9.69
CA ALA A 245 0.18 -9.25 -8.29
C ALA A 245 1.01 -10.19 -7.41
N GLU A 246 0.95 -11.50 -7.65
CA GLU A 246 1.75 -12.47 -6.90
C GLU A 246 3.24 -12.31 -7.22
N GLU A 247 3.62 -12.09 -8.48
CA GLU A 247 5.00 -11.78 -8.87
C GLU A 247 5.56 -10.56 -8.15
N LEU A 248 4.77 -9.48 -8.05
CA LEU A 248 5.20 -8.25 -7.40
C LEU A 248 5.53 -8.45 -5.92
N ARG A 249 4.92 -9.43 -5.25
CA ARG A 249 5.20 -9.70 -3.84
C ARG A 249 6.62 -10.17 -3.58
N TYR A 250 7.28 -10.73 -4.59
CA TYR A 250 8.65 -11.24 -4.50
C TYR A 250 9.64 -10.43 -5.37
N ASN A 251 9.15 -9.57 -6.27
CA ASN A 251 9.98 -8.81 -7.19
C ASN A 251 10.89 -7.80 -6.46
N GLU A 252 12.20 -7.95 -6.61
CA GLU A 252 13.21 -7.13 -5.93
C GLU A 252 13.13 -5.65 -6.34
N GLU A 253 12.99 -5.36 -7.64
CA GLU A 253 12.90 -3.98 -8.15
C GLU A 253 11.71 -3.25 -7.53
N PHE A 254 10.52 -3.86 -7.61
CA PHE A 254 9.30 -3.28 -7.05
C PHE A 254 9.44 -3.00 -5.56
N ARG A 255 9.93 -3.96 -4.79
CA ARG A 255 10.08 -3.83 -3.33
C ARG A 255 11.14 -2.78 -2.96
N THR A 256 12.24 -2.71 -3.72
CA THR A 256 13.29 -1.70 -3.56
C THR A 256 12.80 -0.31 -3.89
N MET A 257 12.14 -0.15 -5.04
CA MET A 257 11.56 1.13 -5.43
C MET A 257 10.49 1.58 -4.43
N LYS A 258 9.69 0.64 -3.90
CA LYS A 258 8.71 0.94 -2.86
C LYS A 258 9.38 1.44 -1.58
N LEU A 259 10.42 0.76 -1.09
CA LEU A 259 11.22 1.19 0.07
C LEU A 259 11.82 2.58 -0.14
N PHE A 260 12.44 2.82 -1.29
CA PHE A 260 13.01 4.14 -1.59
C PHE A 260 11.94 5.22 -1.62
N SER A 261 10.78 4.94 -2.22
CA SER A 261 9.66 5.88 -2.29
C SER A 261 8.97 6.12 -0.94
N SER A 262 9.21 5.31 0.10
CA SER A 262 8.67 5.55 1.44
C SER A 262 9.53 6.51 2.27
N VAL A 263 10.70 6.89 1.77
CA VAL A 263 11.50 7.95 2.38
C VAL A 263 10.90 9.31 2.05
N PHE A 264 10.81 10.18 3.05
CA PHE A 264 10.32 11.54 2.86
C PHE A 264 11.12 12.30 1.77
N GLY A 265 10.40 12.95 0.85
CA GLY A 265 11.00 13.72 -0.24
C GLY A 265 11.48 12.87 -1.43
N VAL A 266 11.26 11.55 -1.42
CA VAL A 266 11.69 10.64 -2.50
C VAL A 266 10.46 10.18 -3.30
N GLY A 267 10.34 10.68 -4.53
CA GLY A 267 9.32 10.21 -5.48
C GLY A 267 9.80 9.05 -6.34
N ALA A 268 8.90 8.51 -7.16
CA ALA A 268 9.15 7.40 -8.09
C ALA A 268 10.39 7.61 -8.98
N VAL A 269 10.60 8.82 -9.50
CA VAL A 269 11.74 9.17 -10.36
C VAL A 269 13.07 9.04 -9.62
N THR A 270 13.13 9.53 -8.37
CA THR A 270 14.35 9.45 -7.55
C THR A 270 14.61 8.00 -7.13
N ALA A 271 13.57 7.27 -6.71
CA ALA A 271 13.65 5.85 -6.40
C ALA A 271 14.18 5.02 -7.58
N LYS A 272 13.69 5.28 -8.81
CA LYS A 272 14.18 4.63 -10.02
C LYS A 272 15.64 4.97 -10.30
N THR A 273 16.02 6.23 -10.14
CA THR A 273 17.41 6.66 -10.29
C THR A 273 18.36 5.94 -9.32
N TRP A 274 17.94 5.69 -8.08
CA TRP A 274 18.72 4.93 -7.11
C TRP A 274 18.82 3.46 -7.47
N TRP A 275 17.72 2.85 -7.92
CA TRP A 275 17.70 1.47 -8.40
C TRP A 275 18.65 1.26 -9.59
N ASP A 276 18.59 2.14 -10.60
CA ASP A 276 19.41 2.08 -11.81
C ASP A 276 20.90 2.29 -11.53
N LYS A 277 21.23 2.96 -10.42
CA LYS A 277 22.60 3.09 -9.90
C LYS A 277 23.09 1.85 -9.14
N GLY A 278 22.25 0.83 -8.99
CA GLY A 278 22.58 -0.41 -8.29
C GLY A 278 22.32 -0.36 -6.78
N TYR A 279 21.72 0.70 -6.24
CA TYR A 279 21.40 0.75 -4.82
C TYR A 279 20.23 -0.20 -4.51
N ARG A 280 20.34 -0.91 -3.39
CA ARG A 280 19.36 -1.85 -2.84
C ARG A 280 19.01 -1.53 -1.40
N THR A 281 19.85 -0.81 -0.67
CA THR A 281 19.59 -0.44 0.73
C THR A 281 19.59 1.06 0.92
N LEU A 282 18.92 1.55 1.97
CA LEU A 282 18.94 2.97 2.31
C LEU A 282 20.33 3.41 2.80
N GLN A 283 21.11 2.49 3.38
CA GLN A 283 22.49 2.76 3.75
C GLN A 283 23.37 3.05 2.53
N GLN A 284 23.26 2.24 1.46
CA GLN A 284 23.98 2.51 0.21
C GLN A 284 23.60 3.87 -0.38
N VAL A 285 22.34 4.28 -0.26
CA VAL A 285 21.89 5.61 -0.68
C VAL A 285 22.57 6.70 0.16
N LEU A 286 22.65 6.54 1.49
CA LEU A 286 23.35 7.51 2.37
C LEU A 286 24.84 7.66 2.05
N ASP A 287 25.49 6.54 1.73
CA ASP A 287 26.93 6.47 1.53
C ASP A 287 27.35 6.99 0.15
N TYR A 288 26.57 6.71 -0.89
CA TYR A 288 27.00 6.92 -2.27
C TYR A 288 26.15 7.93 -3.07
N ALA A 289 24.90 8.18 -2.69
CA ALA A 289 24.04 9.07 -3.45
C ALA A 289 24.30 10.56 -3.12
N LYS A 290 24.09 11.42 -4.11
CA LYS A 290 23.99 12.87 -3.88
C LYS A 290 22.59 13.17 -3.34
N LEU A 291 22.51 13.62 -2.09
CA LEU A 291 21.25 13.85 -1.37
C LEU A 291 21.10 15.32 -0.99
N THR A 292 19.88 15.82 -1.04
CA THR A 292 19.53 17.07 -0.34
C THR A 292 19.58 16.84 1.18
N SER A 293 19.70 17.91 1.96
CA SER A 293 19.64 17.83 3.42
C SER A 293 18.34 17.18 3.91
N THR A 294 17.20 17.54 3.30
CA THR A 294 15.89 16.98 3.60
C THR A 294 15.82 15.48 3.35
N VAL A 295 16.28 14.99 2.19
CA VAL A 295 16.25 13.55 1.89
C VAL A 295 17.21 12.79 2.82
N ARG A 296 18.41 13.33 3.07
CA ARG A 296 19.36 12.72 4.02
C ARG A 296 18.76 12.57 5.41
N LEU A 297 18.11 13.63 5.92
CA LEU A 297 17.42 13.59 7.20
C LEU A 297 16.23 12.61 7.17
N GLY A 298 15.47 12.57 6.07
CA GLY A 298 14.39 11.61 5.87
C GLY A 298 14.86 10.16 5.98
N ILE A 299 16.02 9.82 5.42
CA ILE A 299 16.62 8.48 5.56
C ILE A 299 17.07 8.23 7.01
N GLN A 300 17.71 9.21 7.66
CA GLN A 300 18.14 9.07 9.05
C GLN A 300 16.99 8.87 10.04
N LEU A 301 15.82 9.48 9.76
CA LEU A 301 14.61 9.34 10.57
C LEU A 301 13.74 8.14 10.17
N PHE A 302 14.04 7.49 9.03
CA PHE A 302 13.26 6.38 8.51
C PHE A 302 13.05 5.24 9.52
N PRO A 303 14.04 4.82 10.34
CA PRO A 303 13.83 3.79 11.36
C PRO A 303 12.75 4.13 12.40
N HIS A 304 12.46 5.41 12.60
CA HIS A 304 11.36 5.85 13.45
C HIS A 304 10.04 5.95 12.66
N PHE A 305 10.08 6.52 11.45
CA PHE A 305 8.88 6.78 10.65
C PHE A 305 8.28 5.53 10.01
N CYS A 306 9.05 4.47 9.80
CA CYS A 306 8.54 3.21 9.25
C CYS A 306 7.70 2.41 10.24
N GLN A 307 7.72 2.78 11.53
CA GLN A 307 6.98 2.08 12.57
C GLN A 307 5.54 2.58 12.63
N LEU A 308 4.57 1.70 12.39
CA LEU A 308 3.15 2.06 12.46
C LEU A 308 2.74 2.46 13.89
N MET A 309 1.80 3.39 13.97
CA MET A 309 1.18 3.88 15.20
C MET A 309 -0.23 3.32 15.33
N ASN A 310 -0.55 2.71 16.47
CA ASN A 310 -1.94 2.43 16.80
C ASN A 310 -2.67 3.72 17.21
N ARG A 311 -3.98 3.67 17.48
CA ARG A 311 -4.75 4.89 17.82
C ARG A 311 -4.27 5.56 19.10
N THR A 312 -3.91 4.80 20.12
CA THR A 312 -3.39 5.33 21.39
C THR A 312 -2.05 6.05 21.20
N ASP A 313 -1.18 5.52 20.34
CA ASP A 313 0.08 6.19 19.96
C ASP A 313 -0.17 7.56 19.30
N VAL A 314 -1.18 7.62 18.41
CA VAL A 314 -1.56 8.86 17.72
C VAL A 314 -2.18 9.86 18.69
N GLU A 315 -3.05 9.39 19.59
CA GLU A 315 -3.72 10.20 20.62
C GLU A 315 -2.70 10.87 21.57
N GLU A 316 -1.66 10.16 22.02
CA GLU A 316 -0.59 10.73 22.85
C GLU A 316 0.07 11.95 22.18
N VAL A 317 0.41 11.86 20.90
CA VAL A 317 1.07 12.95 20.17
C VAL A 317 0.09 14.10 19.90
N ILE A 318 -1.18 13.79 19.60
CA ILE A 318 -2.24 14.80 19.47
C ILE A 318 -2.39 15.60 20.76
N ASP A 319 -2.41 14.93 21.92
CA ASP A 319 -2.61 15.57 23.21
C ASP A 319 -1.43 16.47 23.58
N ILE A 320 -0.19 16.09 23.23
CA ILE A 320 0.98 16.96 23.33
C ILE A 320 0.78 18.22 22.49
N VAL A 321 0.42 18.08 21.21
CA VAL A 321 0.24 19.24 20.31
C VAL A 321 -0.89 20.15 20.78
N LYS A 322 -2.02 19.57 21.24
CA LYS A 322 -3.14 20.31 21.83
C LYS A 322 -2.72 21.07 23.07
N HIS A 323 -2.03 20.40 23.99
CA HIS A 323 -1.57 21.01 25.23
C HIS A 323 -0.66 22.20 24.93
N GLU A 324 0.35 22.04 24.06
CA GLU A 324 1.27 23.13 23.74
C GLU A 324 0.60 24.25 22.94
N LEU A 325 -0.37 23.97 22.08
CA LEU A 325 -1.11 25.00 21.37
C LEU A 325 -1.93 25.87 22.34
N ALA A 326 -2.62 25.26 23.32
CA ALA A 326 -3.45 25.97 24.29
C ALA A 326 -2.66 26.98 25.15
N GLN A 327 -1.35 26.82 25.25
CA GLN A 327 -0.46 27.72 25.98
C GLN A 327 0.00 28.92 25.14
N ILE A 328 -0.28 28.90 23.84
CA ILE A 328 0.02 29.96 22.87
C ILE A 328 -1.27 30.71 22.51
N ASP A 329 -2.36 29.95 22.31
CA ASP A 329 -3.66 30.43 21.92
C ASP A 329 -4.74 29.59 22.62
N THR A 330 -5.46 30.21 23.55
CA THR A 330 -6.55 29.55 24.30
C THR A 330 -7.73 29.18 23.42
N ASP A 331 -7.88 29.83 22.26
CA ASP A 331 -8.89 29.56 21.24
C ASP A 331 -8.34 28.69 20.08
N GLY A 332 -7.14 28.14 20.27
CA GLY A 332 -6.45 27.30 19.29
C GLY A 332 -7.18 25.97 19.05
N ILE A 333 -7.25 25.57 17.78
CA ILE A 333 -7.94 24.37 17.32
C ILE A 333 -6.90 23.38 16.78
N VAL A 334 -6.94 22.15 17.28
CA VAL A 334 -6.20 21.01 16.71
C VAL A 334 -7.19 19.95 16.27
N THR A 335 -7.27 19.73 14.95
CA THR A 335 -8.19 18.75 14.35
C THR A 335 -7.40 17.65 13.65
N PRO A 336 -7.39 16.43 14.20
CA PRO A 336 -6.82 15.27 13.52
C PRO A 336 -7.58 14.97 12.23
N VAL A 337 -6.86 14.82 11.12
CA VAL A 337 -7.40 14.53 9.79
C VAL A 337 -6.76 13.25 9.22
N GLY A 338 -6.61 13.16 7.90
CA GLY A 338 -5.88 12.05 7.29
C GLY A 338 -6.48 10.67 7.52
N GLY A 339 -5.62 9.66 7.55
CA GLY A 339 -6.01 8.27 7.78
C GLY A 339 -6.68 8.05 9.14
N TYR A 340 -6.22 8.77 10.17
CA TYR A 340 -6.73 8.67 11.53
C TYR A 340 -8.21 9.04 11.63
N ARG A 341 -8.60 10.18 11.03
CA ARG A 341 -10.01 10.64 11.01
C ARG A 341 -10.90 9.70 10.20
N ARG A 342 -10.37 9.07 9.15
CA ARG A 342 -11.08 8.04 8.35
C ARG A 342 -11.14 6.66 9.02
N GLY A 343 -10.71 6.54 10.27
CA GLY A 343 -10.86 5.33 11.07
C GLY A 343 -9.80 4.27 10.84
N LYS A 344 -8.63 4.61 10.27
CA LYS A 344 -7.50 3.67 10.25
C LYS A 344 -7.10 3.28 11.67
N LEU A 345 -6.83 1.98 11.86
CA LEU A 345 -6.36 1.43 13.13
C LEU A 345 -4.85 1.65 13.31
N GLU A 346 -4.11 1.62 12.20
CA GLU A 346 -2.68 1.85 12.14
C GLU A 346 -2.35 3.02 11.19
N ASN A 347 -1.48 3.93 11.62
CA ASN A 347 -1.11 5.16 10.91
C ASN A 347 0.41 5.26 10.77
N ALA A 348 0.90 5.74 9.63
CA ALA A 348 2.33 5.95 9.40
C ALA A 348 2.77 7.37 9.83
N ASP A 349 1.84 8.31 9.75
CA ASP A 349 1.98 9.74 10.00
C ASP A 349 0.77 10.27 10.78
N ILE A 350 0.89 11.50 11.29
CA ILE A 350 -0.19 12.22 11.98
C ILE A 350 -0.43 13.54 11.27
N ASP A 351 -1.57 13.66 10.60
CA ASP A 351 -2.00 14.91 9.94
C ASP A 351 -2.89 15.73 10.88
N LEU A 352 -2.50 16.98 11.18
CA LEU A 352 -3.23 17.89 12.06
C LEU A 352 -3.53 19.20 11.34
N ILE A 353 -4.81 19.58 11.28
CA ILE A 353 -5.18 20.97 11.01
C ILE A 353 -5.00 21.78 12.30
N ILE A 354 -4.22 22.86 12.20
CA ILE A 354 -4.02 23.87 13.22
C ILE A 354 -4.76 25.14 12.79
N SER A 355 -5.64 25.65 13.65
CA SER A 355 -6.41 26.86 13.39
C SER A 355 -6.74 27.58 14.70
N THR A 356 -7.58 28.60 14.65
CA THR A 356 -7.99 29.43 15.79
C THR A 356 -9.38 30.00 15.56
N HIS A 357 -10.12 30.31 16.63
CA HIS A 357 -11.36 31.09 16.53
C HIS A 357 -11.12 32.61 16.48
N THR A 358 -9.88 33.05 16.66
CA THR A 358 -9.51 34.46 16.48
C THR A 358 -9.55 34.89 15.01
N GLN A 359 -9.29 36.17 14.71
CA GLN A 359 -9.42 36.70 13.35
C GLN A 359 -8.35 36.19 12.37
N SER A 360 -7.21 35.66 12.86
CA SER A 360 -6.12 35.19 11.99
C SER A 360 -5.28 34.12 12.68
N ALA A 361 -4.87 33.12 11.92
CA ALA A 361 -3.96 32.06 12.36
C ALA A 361 -2.47 32.38 12.04
N ASP A 362 -2.16 33.58 11.55
CA ASP A 362 -0.83 33.96 11.07
C ASP A 362 0.27 33.71 12.12
N GLY A 363 1.30 32.95 11.71
CA GLY A 363 2.46 32.65 12.54
C GLY A 363 2.21 31.64 13.67
N LEU A 364 1.03 31.05 13.76
CA LEU A 364 0.68 30.07 14.80
C LEU A 364 1.56 28.81 14.72
N ILE A 365 1.83 28.29 13.51
CA ILE A 365 2.76 27.16 13.31
C ILE A 365 4.16 27.49 13.81
N LYS A 366 4.68 28.69 13.53
CA LYS A 366 6.00 29.11 14.01
C LYS A 366 6.05 29.11 15.54
N LYS A 367 5.07 29.74 16.21
CA LYS A 367 4.99 29.77 17.68
C LYS A 367 4.88 28.35 18.26
N LEU A 368 4.03 27.50 17.67
CA LEU A 368 3.81 26.12 18.11
C LEU A 368 5.09 25.28 17.98
N THR A 369 5.78 25.36 16.84
CA THR A 369 7.03 24.61 16.62
C THR A 369 8.17 25.09 17.50
N GLU A 370 8.29 26.40 17.76
CA GLU A 370 9.25 26.95 18.73
C GLU A 370 8.97 26.43 20.14
N ARG A 371 7.70 26.42 20.55
CA ARG A 371 7.29 25.91 21.87
C ARG A 371 7.53 24.40 22.02
N LEU A 372 7.12 23.60 21.03
CA LEU A 372 7.39 22.15 21.03
C LEU A 372 8.90 21.85 21.10
N ARG A 373 9.74 22.70 20.49
CA ARG A 373 11.20 22.58 20.59
C ARG A 373 11.72 22.93 21.98
N GLN A 374 11.19 24.00 22.59
CA GLN A 374 11.55 24.41 23.96
C GLN A 374 11.20 23.34 24.99
N GLN A 375 10.07 22.63 24.81
CA GLN A 375 9.67 21.51 25.67
C GLN A 375 10.37 20.19 25.32
N GLY A 376 11.24 20.17 24.30
CA GLY A 376 12.00 18.99 23.91
C GLY A 376 11.22 17.95 23.08
N PHE A 377 9.97 18.24 22.69
CA PHE A 377 9.16 17.34 21.86
C PHE A 377 9.56 17.40 20.38
N LEU A 378 9.91 18.57 19.84
CA LEU A 378 10.27 18.72 18.44
C LEU A 378 11.79 18.74 18.26
N LYS A 379 12.32 17.72 17.56
CA LYS A 379 13.76 17.62 17.27
C LYS A 379 14.13 18.19 15.91
N HIS A 380 13.33 17.88 14.88
CA HIS A 380 13.61 18.28 13.51
C HIS A 380 12.35 18.82 12.82
N ILE A 381 12.53 19.88 12.03
CA ILE A 381 11.59 20.25 10.98
C ILE A 381 12.13 19.63 9.69
N VAL A 382 11.37 18.72 9.10
CA VAL A 382 11.76 17.99 7.89
C VAL A 382 11.49 18.84 6.65
N SER A 383 10.35 19.56 6.64
CA SER A 383 9.96 20.48 5.57
C SER A 383 9.00 21.53 6.11
N HIS A 384 9.06 22.75 5.57
CA HIS A 384 8.09 23.82 5.87
C HIS A 384 7.80 24.58 4.57
N THR A 385 6.54 24.60 4.16
CA THR A 385 6.06 25.23 2.92
C THR A 385 4.85 26.10 3.20
N GLY A 386 4.76 27.32 2.66
CA GLY A 386 3.62 28.21 2.90
C GLY A 386 4.01 29.69 2.86
N LYS A 387 3.03 30.58 3.08
CA LYS A 387 3.30 32.03 3.17
C LYS A 387 3.68 32.42 4.60
N THR A 388 4.97 32.34 4.90
CA THR A 388 5.58 33.26 5.87
C THR A 388 6.97 33.69 5.36
N VAL A 389 6.99 34.92 4.85
CA VAL A 389 8.03 35.94 4.99
C VAL A 389 9.47 35.58 4.59
N LYS A 390 9.97 36.32 3.59
CA LYS A 390 11.35 36.76 3.34
C LYS A 390 12.37 36.56 4.48
N HIS A 391 12.78 35.33 4.76
CA HIS A 391 14.01 35.04 5.51
C HIS A 391 14.70 33.83 4.89
N SER A 392 15.63 34.14 3.98
CA SER A 392 16.94 33.50 3.80
C SER A 392 17.12 32.04 4.23
N PHE A 393 16.33 31.09 3.74
CA PHE A 393 16.78 29.72 3.52
C PHE A 393 16.14 29.19 2.23
N ARG A 394 16.98 28.92 1.23
CA ARG A 394 16.59 28.34 -0.05
C ARG A 394 16.10 26.90 0.18
N ALA A 395 14.80 26.74 0.44
CA ALA A 395 14.11 25.49 0.19
C ALA A 395 13.61 25.51 -1.26
N GLU A 396 14.16 24.64 -2.10
CA GLU A 396 13.68 24.46 -3.47
C GLU A 396 12.24 23.90 -3.46
N PRO A 397 11.39 24.29 -4.42
CA PRO A 397 9.99 23.87 -4.42
C PRO A 397 9.88 22.41 -4.86
N ILE A 398 9.70 21.52 -3.88
CA ILE A 398 9.39 20.11 -4.13
C ILE A 398 7.90 20.00 -4.48
N LEU A 399 7.63 19.54 -5.71
CA LEU A 399 6.36 19.05 -6.27
C LEU A 399 5.16 20.03 -6.20
N LYS A 400 4.90 20.68 -7.34
CA LYS A 400 3.58 21.27 -7.69
C LYS A 400 2.51 20.17 -7.78
N ASN A 401 2.01 19.73 -6.64
CA ASN A 401 0.67 19.20 -6.52
C ASN A 401 -0.22 20.37 -6.12
N ASN A 402 -1.32 20.60 -6.85
CA ASN A 402 -2.33 21.66 -6.60
C ASN A 402 -3.11 21.48 -5.26
N PHE A 403 -2.50 20.84 -4.27
CA PHE A 403 -3.05 20.52 -2.94
C PHE A 403 -2.56 21.49 -1.86
N ASN A 404 -1.40 22.15 -2.01
CA ASN A 404 -0.72 22.85 -0.91
C ASN A 404 -0.59 24.36 -1.12
N ASP A 405 -1.72 25.07 -1.10
CA ASP A 405 -1.71 26.52 -0.91
C ASP A 405 -1.73 26.91 0.60
N LEU A 406 -1.98 25.93 1.49
CA LEU A 406 -1.92 26.10 2.95
C LEU A 406 -0.47 26.02 3.45
N GLU A 407 -0.19 26.69 4.57
CA GLU A 407 1.08 26.51 5.27
C GLU A 407 1.14 25.13 5.92
N LEU A 408 2.21 24.37 5.64
CA LEU A 408 2.44 23.00 6.07
C LEU A 408 3.84 22.90 6.66
N CYS A 409 3.93 22.37 7.88
CA CYS A 409 5.18 22.09 8.56
C CYS A 409 5.24 20.61 8.97
N ILE A 410 6.15 19.87 8.35
CA ILE A 410 6.36 18.45 8.59
C ILE A 410 7.47 18.29 9.62
N CYS A 411 7.14 17.68 10.75
CA CYS A 411 7.96 17.64 11.94
C CYS A 411 8.28 16.22 12.37
N ALA A 412 9.42 16.05 13.04
CA ALA A 412 9.76 14.86 13.80
C ALA A 412 9.49 15.13 15.29
N VAL A 413 8.34 14.67 15.79
CA VAL A 413 7.87 14.89 17.16
C VAL A 413 8.14 13.63 17.99
N LEU A 414 8.78 13.78 19.14
CA LEU A 414 9.03 12.69 20.07
C LEU A 414 7.69 12.16 20.63
N GLN A 415 7.50 10.85 20.57
CA GLN A 415 6.49 10.14 21.37
C GLN A 415 7.16 9.67 22.66
N PRO A 416 6.88 10.30 23.82
CA PRO A 416 7.55 9.98 25.08
C PRO A 416 7.43 8.51 25.50
N SER A 417 6.25 7.91 25.38
CA SER A 417 6.01 6.53 25.81
C SER A 417 6.86 5.47 25.10
N LYS A 418 7.34 5.77 23.89
CA LYS A 418 8.14 4.86 23.06
C LYS A 418 9.57 5.33 22.81
N GLY A 419 9.90 6.59 23.13
CA GLY A 419 11.23 7.16 22.89
C GLY A 419 11.61 7.26 21.41
N ILE A 420 10.63 7.34 20.51
CA ILE A 420 10.84 7.42 19.06
C ILE A 420 10.17 8.65 18.46
N PHE A 421 10.67 9.09 17.30
CA PHE A 421 10.10 10.24 16.58
C PHE A 421 8.98 9.82 15.63
N ARG A 422 7.88 10.56 15.65
CA ARG A 422 6.75 10.40 14.74
C ARG A 422 6.74 11.53 13.72
N GLN A 423 6.39 11.20 12.48
CA GLN A 423 6.13 12.23 11.48
C GLN A 423 4.79 12.88 11.79
N VAL A 424 4.80 14.20 11.99
CA VAL A 424 3.60 15.00 12.24
C VAL A 424 3.53 16.13 11.22
N ASP A 425 2.44 16.16 10.47
CA ASP A 425 2.15 17.15 9.45
C ASP A 425 1.22 18.21 10.06
N LEU A 426 1.77 19.38 10.38
CA LEU A 426 1.02 20.51 10.94
C LEU A 426 0.59 21.43 9.80
N VAL A 427 -0.71 21.52 9.55
CA VAL A 427 -1.30 22.30 8.46
C VAL A 427 -2.03 23.49 9.05
N LEU A 428 -1.57 24.71 8.75
CA LEU A 428 -2.27 25.92 9.14
C LEU A 428 -3.48 26.15 8.24
N ALA A 429 -4.64 26.35 8.85
CA ALA A 429 -5.82 26.85 8.17
C ALA A 429 -6.26 28.16 8.83
N GLU A 430 -6.40 29.22 8.03
CA GLU A 430 -7.08 30.42 8.50
C GLU A 430 -8.53 30.09 8.91
N PRO A 431 -9.15 30.84 9.83
CA PRO A 431 -10.52 30.57 10.30
C PRO A 431 -11.50 30.44 9.11
N GLY A 432 -11.36 31.31 8.11
CA GLY A 432 -12.14 31.30 6.87
C GLY A 432 -11.96 30.06 5.96
N GLN A 433 -10.94 29.24 6.22
CA GLN A 433 -10.51 28.10 5.39
C GLN A 433 -10.68 26.76 6.12
N TYR A 434 -10.93 26.78 7.43
CA TYR A 434 -10.90 25.64 8.33
C TYR A 434 -11.70 24.44 7.79
N VAL A 435 -12.96 24.65 7.41
CA VAL A 435 -13.84 23.57 6.92
C VAL A 435 -13.30 22.92 5.65
N THR A 436 -12.86 23.72 4.68
CA THR A 436 -12.30 23.21 3.42
C THR A 436 -10.94 22.52 3.62
N ALA A 437 -10.15 22.98 4.60
CA ALA A 437 -8.90 22.34 4.97
C ALA A 437 -9.16 20.98 5.63
N VAL A 438 -10.08 20.92 6.59
CA VAL A 438 -10.50 19.66 7.23
C VAL A 438 -11.00 18.67 6.18
N LEU A 439 -11.89 19.06 5.27
CA LEU A 439 -12.39 18.19 4.21
C LEU A 439 -11.24 17.67 3.32
N GLY A 440 -10.41 18.59 2.79
CA GLY A 440 -9.32 18.27 1.89
C GLY A 440 -8.27 17.34 2.48
N TRP A 441 -7.88 17.59 3.72
CA TRP A 441 -6.87 16.80 4.43
C TRP A 441 -7.44 15.55 5.09
N THR A 442 -8.77 15.45 5.27
CA THR A 442 -9.42 14.20 5.66
C THR A 442 -9.28 13.16 4.57
N GLY A 443 -9.37 13.55 3.29
CA GLY A 443 -9.28 12.61 2.17
C GLY A 443 -10.41 11.57 2.15
N SER A 444 -10.23 10.40 1.52
CA SER A 444 -9.04 9.92 0.81
C SER A 444 -8.71 10.71 -0.47
N ARG A 445 -7.51 10.49 -1.04
CA ARG A 445 -7.07 11.18 -2.28
C ARG A 445 -8.08 11.00 -3.42
N TYR A 446 -8.63 9.79 -3.58
CA TYR A 446 -9.59 9.53 -4.66
C TYR A 446 -10.97 10.10 -4.34
N TYR A 447 -11.41 10.04 -3.08
CA TYR A 447 -12.63 10.71 -2.63
C TYR A 447 -12.61 12.20 -2.99
N GLU A 448 -11.58 12.93 -2.56
CA GLU A 448 -11.39 14.37 -2.84
C GLU A 448 -11.36 14.66 -4.34
N ARG A 449 -10.63 13.84 -5.10
CA ARG A 449 -10.59 13.97 -6.57
C ARG A 449 -12.00 13.88 -7.17
N THR A 450 -12.79 12.90 -6.75
CA THR A 450 -14.14 12.70 -7.31
C THR A 450 -15.12 13.76 -6.84
N LEU A 451 -15.03 14.23 -5.59
CA LEU A 451 -15.86 15.30 -5.07
C LEU A 451 -15.62 16.60 -5.83
N ARG A 452 -14.35 16.94 -6.09
CA ARG A 452 -13.97 18.13 -6.87
C ARG A 452 -14.39 18.00 -8.33
N ASP A 453 -14.24 16.82 -8.93
CA ASP A 453 -14.71 16.57 -10.29
C ASP A 453 -16.23 16.74 -10.42
N PHE A 454 -16.99 16.18 -9.48
CA PHE A 454 -18.45 16.33 -9.42
C PHE A 454 -18.85 17.78 -9.20
N SER A 455 -18.28 18.44 -8.18
CA SER A 455 -18.53 19.84 -7.85
C SER A 455 -18.31 20.74 -9.05
N LYS A 456 -17.21 20.52 -9.78
CA LYS A 456 -16.86 21.32 -10.95
C LYS A 456 -17.80 21.07 -12.13
N LYS A 457 -18.07 19.81 -12.47
CA LYS A 457 -18.80 19.43 -13.69
C LYS A 457 -20.30 19.51 -13.56
N GLU A 458 -20.83 19.11 -12.41
CA GLU A 458 -22.27 18.95 -12.19
C GLU A 458 -22.88 20.12 -11.42
N LYS A 459 -22.05 20.96 -10.78
CA LYS A 459 -22.53 22.09 -9.96
C LYS A 459 -21.91 23.44 -10.32
N SER A 460 -20.92 23.48 -11.21
CA SER A 460 -20.14 24.70 -11.49
C SER A 460 -19.54 25.32 -10.22
N ILE A 461 -19.10 24.47 -9.29
CA ILE A 461 -18.45 24.88 -8.04
C ILE A 461 -17.01 24.37 -8.05
N THR A 462 -16.06 25.24 -7.74
CA THR A 462 -14.66 24.85 -7.55
C THR A 462 -14.36 24.78 -6.06
N ILE A 463 -13.91 23.61 -5.59
CA ILE A 463 -13.49 23.40 -4.19
C ILE A 463 -11.98 23.14 -4.16
N ASN A 464 -11.30 23.86 -3.27
CA ASN A 464 -9.94 23.55 -2.86
C ASN A 464 -9.80 23.56 -1.34
N CYS A 465 -8.60 23.33 -0.81
CA CYS A 465 -8.36 23.27 0.64
C CYS A 465 -8.49 24.64 1.33
N GLN A 466 -8.69 25.73 0.59
CA GLN A 466 -8.78 27.10 1.11
C GLN A 466 -10.14 27.75 0.91
N SER A 467 -10.94 27.27 -0.05
CA SER A 467 -12.13 27.99 -0.48
C SER A 467 -13.07 27.15 -1.31
N VAL A 468 -14.34 27.56 -1.27
CA VAL A 468 -15.38 27.15 -2.19
C VAL A 468 -15.71 28.34 -3.09
N THR A 469 -15.70 28.14 -4.40
CA THR A 469 -15.97 29.19 -5.38
C THR A 469 -17.12 28.77 -6.29
N LEU A 470 -18.21 29.53 -6.25
CA LEU A 470 -19.32 29.41 -7.20
C LEU A 470 -18.91 30.06 -8.53
N GLU A 471 -19.21 29.37 -9.63
CA GLU A 471 -18.98 29.86 -10.99
C GLU A 471 -20.31 30.03 -11.72
N ASP A 472 -20.67 31.28 -12.00
CA ASP A 472 -21.85 31.66 -12.78
C ASP A 472 -21.38 32.30 -14.09
N GLY A 473 -21.13 31.45 -15.09
CA GLY A 473 -20.50 31.85 -16.35
C GLY A 473 -19.11 32.45 -16.13
N VAL A 474 -19.00 33.78 -16.28
CA VAL A 474 -17.73 34.51 -16.10
C VAL A 474 -17.50 34.94 -14.64
N LYS A 475 -18.57 35.05 -13.83
CA LYS A 475 -18.46 35.54 -12.46
C LYS A 475 -18.01 34.41 -11.52
N LYS A 476 -16.98 34.68 -10.72
CA LYS A 476 -16.51 33.80 -9.65
C LYS A 476 -16.77 34.44 -8.31
N LYS A 477 -17.52 33.75 -7.44
CA LYS A 477 -17.82 34.23 -6.09
C LYS A 477 -17.33 33.20 -5.06
N LYS A 478 -16.43 33.62 -4.18
CA LYS A 478 -16.04 32.82 -3.03
C LYS A 478 -17.18 32.80 -2.02
N ILE A 479 -17.47 31.64 -1.47
CA ILE A 479 -18.41 31.46 -0.37
C ILE A 479 -17.70 30.84 0.83
N TYR A 480 -18.17 31.22 2.00
CA TYR A 480 -17.75 30.62 3.26
C TYR A 480 -18.75 29.51 3.61
N VAL A 481 -18.24 28.44 4.23
CA VAL A 481 -19.04 27.33 4.73
C VAL A 481 -18.64 27.08 6.19
N GLU A 482 -19.63 26.86 7.03
CA GLU A 482 -19.48 26.70 8.48
C GLU A 482 -19.28 25.22 8.89
N SER A 483 -19.63 24.28 8.00
CA SER A 483 -19.51 22.84 8.27
C SER A 483 -19.31 22.01 6.99
N GLU A 484 -18.84 20.77 7.15
CA GLU A 484 -18.81 19.82 6.03
C GLU A 484 -20.25 19.54 5.56
N GLU A 485 -21.20 19.38 6.48
CA GLU A 485 -22.62 19.15 6.22
C GLU A 485 -23.23 20.22 5.28
N GLU A 486 -22.96 21.49 5.56
CA GLU A 486 -23.42 22.61 4.73
C GLU A 486 -22.85 22.52 3.33
N LEU A 487 -21.53 22.27 3.19
CA LEU A 487 -20.90 22.11 1.89
C LEU A 487 -21.52 20.95 1.09
N TYR A 488 -21.81 19.83 1.75
CA TYR A 488 -22.44 18.68 1.10
C TYR A 488 -23.87 19.00 0.67
N SER A 489 -24.62 19.77 1.48
CA SER A 489 -25.95 20.26 1.13
C SER A 489 -25.92 21.17 -0.10
N ILE A 490 -24.99 22.13 -0.16
CA ILE A 490 -24.79 23.03 -1.31
C ILE A 490 -24.49 22.22 -2.59
N LEU A 491 -23.68 21.18 -2.49
CA LEU A 491 -23.34 20.31 -3.62
C LEU A 491 -24.48 19.35 -3.98
N GLY A 492 -25.44 19.10 -3.10
CA GLY A 492 -26.47 18.08 -3.28
C GLY A 492 -25.88 16.66 -3.33
N VAL A 493 -24.86 16.39 -2.51
CA VAL A 493 -24.27 15.06 -2.31
C VAL A 493 -24.61 14.54 -0.91
N PRO A 494 -24.74 13.21 -0.70
CA PRO A 494 -25.03 12.68 0.63
C PRO A 494 -23.89 12.96 1.59
N HIS A 495 -24.19 13.44 2.81
CA HIS A 495 -23.18 13.60 3.84
C HIS A 495 -22.65 12.23 4.28
N LEU A 496 -21.37 11.97 3.99
CA LEU A 496 -20.70 10.72 4.36
C LEU A 496 -19.79 10.95 5.57
N ASP A 497 -19.96 10.12 6.60
CA ASP A 497 -19.03 10.05 7.73
C ASP A 497 -17.59 9.85 7.21
N PRO A 498 -16.57 10.53 7.77
CA PRO A 498 -15.17 10.36 7.36
C PRO A 498 -14.69 8.90 7.25
N LYS A 499 -15.20 8.00 8.10
CA LYS A 499 -14.89 6.56 8.07
C LYS A 499 -15.39 5.84 6.82
N LEU A 500 -16.30 6.47 6.08
CA LEU A 500 -16.88 5.99 4.82
C LEU A 500 -16.27 6.66 3.58
N ARG A 501 -15.15 7.40 3.72
CA ARG A 501 -14.47 8.09 2.60
C ARG A 501 -13.20 7.38 2.13
N ASN A 502 -13.09 6.06 2.38
CA ASN A 502 -11.87 5.28 2.15
C ASN A 502 -11.80 4.68 0.73
N CYS A 503 -12.04 5.52 -0.28
CA CYS A 503 -12.12 5.20 -1.71
C CYS A 503 -10.75 5.00 -2.38
#